data_AF-A0A183N3X7-F1
#
_entry.id   AF-A0A183N3X7-F1
#
_cell.length_a   1.000
_cell.length_b   1.000
_cell.length_c   1.000
_cell.angle_alpha   90.00
_cell.angle_beta   90.00
_cell.angle_gamma   90.00
#
_symmetry.space_group_name_H-M   'P 1'
#
loop_
_entity.id
_entity.type
_entity.pdbx_description
1 polymer ?
#
loop_
_entity_poly.entity_id
_entity_poly.type
_entity_poly.pdbx_seq_one_letter_code
_entity_poly.pdbx_strand_id
1 'polypeptide(L)'
;MSLIFLHKLSILLLLFLLKNARPTLNLFKQCEKIPKVERLDCHPDQHASRSVCESRGCCWIPKPILDDDALPICFFPKSYPTYQIYSSQKTERGLIAQLYKSNPKYYRNEIKNISFELRQETSTRLRLRFTIPSQLNRWEPSIPLGRLEDIPIANVQYNVSMESSPFGLKGIWEDR
;
A
#
# COMPACT_ATOMS: atom_id res chain seq x y z
N MET A 1 0.47 34.55 37.63
CA MET A 1 0.79 33.66 36.48
C MET A 1 1.98 34.29 35.77
N SER A 2 3.18 33.72 35.91
CA SER A 2 4.43 34.38 35.49
C SER A 2 4.48 34.56 33.96
N LEU A 3 5.03 35.69 33.46
CA LEU A 3 5.29 35.93 32.04
C LEU A 3 6.03 34.76 31.38
N ILE A 4 6.88 34.07 32.15
CA ILE A 4 7.65 32.89 31.73
C ILE A 4 6.72 31.72 31.35
N PHE A 5 5.59 31.56 32.06
CA PHE A 5 4.60 30.52 31.79
C PHE A 5 3.83 30.80 30.50
N LEU A 6 3.44 32.06 30.26
CA LEU A 6 2.78 32.48 29.02
C LEU A 6 3.70 32.33 27.80
N HIS A 7 4.99 32.68 27.94
CA HIS A 7 5.98 32.48 26.87
C HIS A 7 6.20 30.99 26.55
N LYS A 8 6.34 30.15 27.57
CA LYS A 8 6.50 28.70 27.38
C LYS A 8 5.27 28.07 26.73
N LEU A 9 4.06 28.48 27.12
CA LEU A 9 2.81 28.00 26.51
C LEU A 9 2.70 28.45 25.04
N SER A 10 3.04 29.71 24.75
CA SER A 10 3.06 30.24 23.38
C SER A 10 4.07 29.51 22.49
N ILE A 11 5.28 29.24 22.98
CA ILE A 11 6.31 28.49 22.24
C ILE A 11 5.85 27.05 22.01
N LEU A 12 5.26 26.40 23.01
CA LEU A 12 4.74 25.03 22.87
C LEU A 12 3.59 24.96 21.85
N LEU A 13 2.68 25.94 21.88
CA LEU A 13 1.59 26.06 20.91
C LEU A 13 2.15 26.29 19.49
N LEU A 14 3.13 27.18 19.34
CA LEU A 14 3.78 27.46 18.06
C LEU A 14 4.50 26.21 17.50
N LEU A 15 5.22 25.47 18.36
CA LEU A 15 5.88 24.21 17.99
C LEU A 15 4.87 23.12 17.63
N PHE A 16 3.72 23.05 18.31
CA PHE A 16 2.63 22.14 17.97
C PHE A 16 2.00 22.48 16.61
N LEU A 17 1.74 23.77 16.34
CA LEU A 17 1.22 24.23 15.05
C LEU A 17 2.23 23.98 13.90
N LEU A 18 3.52 24.26 14.10
CA LEU A 18 4.58 24.00 13.12
C LEU A 18 4.74 22.51 12.80
N LYS A 19 4.57 21.62 13.79
CA LYS A 19 4.59 20.17 13.57
C LYS A 19 3.39 19.69 12.74
N ASN A 20 2.21 20.29 12.91
CA ASN A 20 0.99 19.91 12.18
C ASN A 20 0.90 20.51 10.76
N ALA A 21 1.62 21.61 10.46
CA ALA A 21 1.66 22.21 9.12
C ALA A 21 2.67 21.56 8.14
N ARG A 22 3.72 20.92 8.64
CA ARG A 22 4.72 20.22 7.79
C ARG A 22 4.14 19.05 6.97
N PRO A 23 3.26 18.19 7.53
CA PRO A 23 2.65 17.07 6.81
C PRO A 23 1.80 17.53 5.61
N THR A 24 1.03 18.61 5.76
CA THR A 24 0.09 19.09 4.72
C THR A 24 0.83 19.70 3.53
N LEU A 25 1.90 20.47 3.78
CA LEU A 25 2.74 21.05 2.72
C LEU A 25 3.48 19.98 1.91
N ASN A 26 3.93 18.90 2.56
CA ASN A 26 4.66 17.83 1.90
C ASN A 26 3.75 16.95 1.03
N LEU A 27 2.51 16.71 1.48
CA LEU A 27 1.50 16.02 0.69
C LEU A 27 1.15 16.81 -0.58
N PHE A 28 0.90 18.11 -0.46
CA PHE A 28 0.56 18.98 -1.59
C PHE A 28 1.63 18.96 -2.69
N LYS A 29 2.92 19.05 -2.31
CA LYS A 29 4.05 18.98 -3.26
C LYS A 29 4.16 17.64 -4.00
N GLN A 30 3.67 16.54 -3.42
CA GLN A 30 3.66 15.25 -4.10
C GLN A 30 2.54 15.17 -5.14
N CYS A 31 1.37 15.74 -4.84
CA CYS A 31 0.19 15.64 -5.69
C CYS A 31 0.43 16.23 -7.09
N GLU A 32 1.16 17.35 -7.18
CA GLU A 32 1.47 18.00 -8.47
C GLU A 32 2.50 17.21 -9.30
N LYS A 33 3.34 16.39 -8.66
CA LYS A 33 4.45 15.67 -9.30
C LYS A 33 4.07 14.31 -9.87
N ILE A 34 2.84 13.84 -9.64
CA ILE A 34 2.36 12.54 -10.14
C ILE A 34 1.74 12.75 -11.53
N PRO A 35 2.36 12.20 -12.60
CA PRO A 35 1.80 12.28 -13.95
C PRO A 35 0.38 11.72 -13.99
N LYS A 36 -0.49 12.33 -14.78
CA LYS A 36 -1.92 11.94 -14.87
C LYS A 36 -2.11 10.43 -15.09
N VAL A 37 -1.29 9.82 -15.94
CA VAL A 37 -1.33 8.39 -16.30
C VAL A 37 -0.86 7.45 -15.18
N GLU A 38 -0.11 7.95 -14.20
CA GLU A 38 0.35 7.16 -13.03
C GLU A 38 -0.63 7.27 -11.85
N ARG A 39 -1.67 8.10 -11.97
CA ARG A 39 -2.61 8.33 -10.86
C ARG A 39 -3.50 7.12 -10.67
N LEU A 40 -3.39 6.52 -9.49
CA LEU A 40 -4.28 5.46 -9.02
C LEU A 40 -5.43 6.08 -8.22
N ASP A 41 -6.66 5.73 -8.57
CA ASP A 41 -7.86 6.25 -7.93
C ASP A 41 -7.93 5.90 -6.44
N CYS A 42 -8.11 6.92 -5.59
CA CYS A 42 -8.28 6.78 -4.14
C CYS A 42 -9.74 6.94 -3.69
N HIS A 43 -10.66 7.18 -4.63
CA HIS A 43 -12.09 7.24 -4.36
C HIS A 43 -12.89 6.52 -5.46
N PRO A 44 -12.80 5.17 -5.52
CA PRO A 44 -13.56 4.39 -6.50
C PRO A 44 -15.07 4.37 -6.21
N ASP A 45 -15.49 4.81 -5.03
CA ASP A 45 -16.91 4.98 -4.71
C ASP A 45 -17.50 6.15 -5.52
N GLN A 46 -18.81 6.13 -5.76
CA GLN A 46 -19.47 7.22 -6.48
C GLN A 46 -19.34 8.56 -5.74
N HIS A 47 -19.35 9.66 -6.50
CA HIS A 47 -19.39 11.04 -5.99
C HIS A 47 -18.19 11.43 -5.10
N ALA A 48 -16.98 11.37 -5.67
CA ALA A 48 -15.80 11.87 -5.00
C ALA A 48 -15.95 13.37 -4.65
N SER A 49 -15.66 13.73 -3.39
CA SER A 49 -15.57 15.12 -2.94
C SER A 49 -14.18 15.40 -2.39
N ARG A 50 -13.77 16.67 -2.46
CA ARG A 50 -12.47 17.12 -1.92
C ARG A 50 -12.28 16.72 -0.47
N SER A 51 -13.28 17.00 0.37
CA SER A 51 -13.23 16.70 1.80
C SER A 51 -13.04 15.21 2.06
N VAL A 52 -13.81 14.34 1.39
CA VAL A 52 -13.67 12.90 1.57
C VAL A 52 -12.31 12.42 1.07
N CYS A 53 -11.84 12.89 -0.09
CA CYS A 53 -10.53 12.54 -0.63
C CYS A 53 -9.38 12.89 0.32
N GLU A 54 -9.36 14.13 0.80
CA GLU A 54 -8.33 14.62 1.71
C GLU A 54 -8.42 13.92 3.08
N SER A 55 -9.63 13.56 3.53
CA SER A 55 -9.81 12.79 4.78
C SER A 55 -9.23 11.38 4.71
N ARG A 56 -9.24 10.76 3.52
CA ARG A 56 -8.53 9.50 3.24
C ARG A 56 -7.01 9.68 3.19
N GLY A 57 -6.50 10.91 3.22
CA GLY A 57 -5.08 11.23 3.10
C GLY A 57 -4.59 11.24 1.64
N CYS A 58 -5.50 11.46 0.69
CA CYS A 58 -5.22 11.42 -0.73
C CYS A 58 -5.09 12.81 -1.37
N CYS A 59 -4.58 12.81 -2.59
CA CYS A 59 -4.42 14.00 -3.41
C CYS A 59 -5.73 14.34 -4.11
N TRP A 60 -6.14 15.61 -4.02
CA TRP A 60 -7.26 16.15 -4.79
C TRP A 60 -6.76 17.18 -5.79
N ILE A 61 -6.95 16.91 -7.08
CA ILE A 61 -6.71 17.90 -8.15
C ILE A 61 -7.99 18.03 -8.97
N PRO A 62 -8.63 19.21 -9.00
CA PRO A 62 -9.85 19.41 -9.78
C PRO A 62 -9.56 19.22 -11.28
N LYS A 63 -10.49 18.60 -11.99
CA LYS A 63 -10.43 18.49 -13.46
C LYS A 63 -10.66 19.85 -14.11
N PRO A 64 -9.87 20.24 -15.11
CA PRO A 64 -10.31 21.21 -16.11
C PRO A 64 -11.57 20.70 -16.81
N ILE A 65 -12.48 21.61 -17.18
CA ILE A 65 -13.77 21.31 -17.84
C ILE A 65 -13.60 20.54 -19.18
N LEU A 66 -12.39 20.54 -19.74
CA LEU A 66 -12.04 19.98 -21.06
C LEU A 66 -11.24 18.67 -20.99
N ASP A 67 -10.95 18.16 -19.78
CA ASP A 67 -10.14 16.94 -19.58
C ASP A 67 -11.01 15.68 -19.58
N ASP A 68 -10.46 14.59 -20.10
CA ASP A 68 -11.07 13.25 -20.20
C ASP A 68 -11.70 12.77 -18.87
N ASP A 69 -12.92 12.26 -18.96
CA ASP A 69 -13.72 11.79 -17.82
C ASP A 69 -13.09 10.57 -17.11
N ALA A 70 -12.12 9.89 -17.73
CA ALA A 70 -11.54 8.66 -17.21
C ALA A 70 -10.51 8.84 -16.07
N LEU A 71 -9.86 10.01 -15.92
CA LEU A 71 -8.76 10.14 -14.95
C LEU A 71 -9.23 10.48 -13.52
N PRO A 72 -8.62 9.92 -12.46
CA PRO A 72 -9.05 10.18 -11.09
C PRO A 72 -8.68 11.59 -10.62
N ILE A 73 -9.68 12.33 -10.11
CA ILE A 73 -9.50 13.62 -9.42
C ILE A 73 -9.03 13.45 -7.97
N CYS A 74 -9.36 12.29 -7.37
CA CYS A 74 -8.87 11.86 -6.08
C CYS A 74 -7.93 10.68 -6.27
N PHE A 75 -6.65 10.81 -5.94
CA PHE A 75 -5.66 9.77 -6.21
C PHE A 75 -4.65 9.60 -5.08
N PHE A 76 -4.02 8.44 -5.02
CA PHE A 76 -3.01 8.16 -3.99
C PHE A 76 -1.74 9.01 -4.19
N PRO A 77 -1.19 9.65 -3.13
CA PRO A 77 0.16 10.21 -3.16
C PRO A 77 1.21 9.10 -3.17
N LYS A 78 2.44 9.40 -3.61
CA LYS A 78 3.56 8.45 -3.56
C LYS A 78 3.91 8.02 -2.14
N SER A 79 3.71 8.90 -1.15
CA SER A 79 3.94 8.59 0.26
C SER A 79 2.73 7.98 0.97
N TYR A 80 1.72 7.47 0.24
CA TYR A 80 0.55 6.89 0.89
C TYR A 80 0.98 5.68 1.75
N PRO A 81 0.45 5.51 2.98
CA PRO A 81 0.85 4.40 3.83
C PRO A 81 0.41 3.07 3.21
N THR A 82 1.35 2.16 2.97
CA THR A 82 1.09 0.81 2.48
C THR A 82 1.67 -0.22 3.44
N TYR A 83 1.60 -1.50 3.08
CA TYR A 83 2.21 -2.56 3.86
C TYR A 83 3.73 -2.52 3.76
N GLN A 84 4.40 -3.00 4.80
CA GLN A 84 5.85 -3.23 4.81
C GLN A 84 6.16 -4.60 5.42
N ILE A 85 7.22 -5.24 4.97
CA ILE A 85 7.72 -6.50 5.53
C ILE A 85 8.37 -6.20 6.88
N TYR A 86 7.92 -6.88 7.94
CA TYR A 86 8.58 -6.80 9.26
C TYR A 86 9.25 -8.12 9.67
N SER A 87 8.87 -9.24 9.07
CA SER A 87 9.60 -10.50 9.20
C SER A 87 9.40 -11.37 7.96
N SER A 88 10.34 -12.27 7.70
CA SER A 88 10.25 -13.24 6.61
C SER A 88 10.95 -14.53 6.98
N GLN A 89 10.40 -15.66 6.52
CA GLN A 89 10.93 -16.99 6.72
C GLN A 89 10.95 -17.73 5.37
N LYS A 90 12.08 -18.36 5.04
CA LYS A 90 12.17 -19.25 3.88
C LYS A 90 11.38 -20.54 4.14
N THR A 91 10.74 -21.06 3.11
CA THR A 91 10.10 -22.38 3.11
C THR A 91 10.80 -23.27 2.07
N GLU A 92 10.48 -24.56 2.07
CA GLU A 92 11.02 -25.52 1.09
C GLU A 92 10.71 -25.12 -0.37
N ARG A 93 9.59 -24.40 -0.57
CA ARG A 93 9.08 -23.99 -1.89
C ARG A 93 9.05 -22.46 -2.08
N GLY A 94 9.71 -21.67 -1.25
CA GLY A 94 9.66 -20.22 -1.36
C GLY A 94 9.82 -19.50 -0.01
N LEU A 95 8.84 -18.70 0.37
CA LEU A 95 8.89 -17.92 1.62
C LEU A 95 7.50 -17.51 2.12
N ILE A 96 7.46 -17.18 3.41
CA ILE A 96 6.35 -16.49 4.06
C ILE A 96 6.88 -15.19 4.65
N ALA A 97 6.25 -14.07 4.32
CA ALA A 97 6.55 -12.75 4.86
C ALA A 97 5.37 -12.23 5.69
N GLN A 98 5.66 -11.64 6.84
CA GLN A 98 4.66 -10.93 7.63
C GLN A 98 4.70 -9.45 7.30
N LEU A 99 3.53 -8.91 6.99
CA LEU A 99 3.33 -7.55 6.49
C LEU A 99 2.53 -6.73 7.49
N TYR A 100 2.94 -5.47 7.69
CA TYR A 100 2.29 -4.53 8.59
C TYR A 100 1.95 -3.20 7.89
N LYS A 101 0.79 -2.62 8.21
CA LYS A 101 0.38 -1.28 7.77
C LYS A 101 0.13 -0.38 8.99
N SER A 102 0.93 0.67 9.13
CA SER A 102 0.96 1.52 10.33
C SER A 102 -0.25 2.45 10.48
N ASN A 103 -0.74 3.01 9.36
CA ASN A 103 -1.75 4.07 9.37
C ASN A 103 -2.83 3.84 8.31
N PRO A 104 -3.70 2.82 8.47
CA PRO A 104 -4.81 2.60 7.55
C PRO A 104 -5.80 3.77 7.59
N LYS A 105 -6.10 4.34 6.42
CA LYS A 105 -6.97 5.53 6.25
C LYS A 105 -7.90 5.48 5.03
N TYR A 106 -7.71 4.49 4.18
CA TYR A 106 -8.45 4.31 2.94
C TYR A 106 -9.88 3.83 3.18
N TYR A 107 -10.05 2.86 4.08
CA TYR A 107 -11.34 2.21 4.31
C TYR A 107 -11.58 1.88 5.79
N ARG A 108 -12.85 1.71 6.16
CA ARG A 108 -13.23 1.25 7.49
C ARG A 108 -12.78 -0.20 7.69
N ASN A 109 -12.25 -0.53 8.87
CA ASN A 109 -11.81 -1.88 9.24
C ASN A 109 -10.67 -2.44 8.36
N GLU A 110 -9.80 -1.58 7.84
CA GLU A 110 -8.56 -2.01 7.20
C GLU A 110 -7.72 -2.90 8.12
N ILE A 111 -7.19 -3.99 7.57
CA ILE A 111 -6.42 -4.96 8.33
C ILE A 111 -4.96 -4.52 8.43
N LYS A 112 -4.44 -4.37 9.65
CA LYS A 112 -3.05 -3.95 9.85
C LYS A 112 -2.02 -5.02 9.56
N ASN A 113 -2.32 -6.27 9.91
CA ASN A 113 -1.38 -7.40 9.80
C ASN A 113 -1.89 -8.44 8.81
N ILE A 114 -1.09 -8.75 7.80
CA ILE A 114 -1.37 -9.81 6.84
C ILE A 114 -0.14 -10.68 6.66
N SER A 115 -0.34 -11.94 6.30
CA SER A 115 0.73 -12.86 5.95
C SER A 115 0.73 -13.05 4.45
N PHE A 116 1.90 -12.92 3.82
CA PHE A 116 2.12 -13.16 2.41
C PHE A 116 2.92 -14.43 2.22
N GLU A 117 2.43 -15.35 1.39
CA GLU A 117 3.13 -16.58 0.99
C GLU A 117 3.44 -16.49 -0.50
N LEU A 118 4.72 -16.70 -0.84
CA LEU A 118 5.18 -16.96 -2.19
C LEU A 118 5.60 -18.42 -2.26
N ARG A 119 4.94 -19.18 -3.12
CA ARG A 119 5.13 -20.63 -3.27
C ARG A 119 5.39 -21.00 -4.72
N GLN A 120 6.54 -21.61 -4.98
CA GLN A 120 6.90 -22.20 -6.25
C GLN A 120 6.20 -23.56 -6.38
N GLU A 121 5.27 -23.67 -7.32
CA GLU A 121 4.48 -24.89 -7.51
C GLU A 121 5.03 -25.77 -8.62
N THR A 122 5.45 -25.15 -9.74
CA THR A 122 6.08 -25.81 -10.89
C THR A 122 7.11 -24.86 -11.51
N SER A 123 7.86 -25.35 -12.49
CA SER A 123 8.76 -24.55 -13.33
C SER A 123 8.10 -23.31 -13.99
N THR A 124 6.78 -23.31 -14.16
CA THR A 124 6.00 -22.23 -14.81
C THR A 124 4.89 -21.65 -13.95
N ARG A 125 4.67 -22.17 -12.73
CA ARG A 125 3.55 -21.77 -11.87
C ARG A 125 4.05 -21.32 -10.50
N LEU A 126 3.90 -20.02 -10.27
CA LEU A 126 4.08 -19.39 -8.96
C LEU A 126 2.72 -19.10 -8.33
N ARG A 127 2.54 -19.44 -7.06
CA ARG A 127 1.38 -19.05 -6.27
C ARG A 127 1.75 -17.94 -5.29
N LEU A 128 0.95 -16.89 -5.33
CA LEU A 128 0.98 -15.77 -4.39
C LEU A 128 -0.29 -15.86 -3.53
N ARG A 129 -0.16 -15.79 -2.21
CA ARG A 129 -1.30 -15.87 -1.29
C ARG A 129 -1.17 -14.84 -0.19
N PHE A 130 -2.24 -14.10 0.06
CA PHE A 130 -2.37 -13.20 1.20
C PHE A 130 -3.42 -13.76 2.16
N THR A 131 -3.07 -13.90 3.43
CA THR A 131 -3.98 -14.36 4.48
C THR A 131 -3.96 -13.37 5.64
N ILE A 132 -4.95 -13.50 6.52
CA ILE A 132 -5.05 -12.67 7.72
C ILE A 132 -4.98 -13.60 8.92
N PRO A 133 -3.81 -13.71 9.58
CA PRO A 133 -3.59 -14.69 10.64
C PRO A 133 -4.63 -14.64 11.77
N SER A 134 -5.20 -13.47 12.04
CA SER A 134 -6.24 -13.28 13.05
C SER A 134 -7.66 -13.67 12.61
N GLN A 135 -7.87 -14.03 11.34
CA GLN A 135 -9.18 -14.35 10.78
C GLN A 135 -9.12 -15.66 9.97
N LEU A 136 -9.14 -16.78 10.68
CA LEU A 136 -8.94 -18.12 10.10
C LEU A 136 -10.10 -18.59 9.21
N ASN A 137 -11.32 -18.10 9.43
CA ASN A 137 -12.53 -18.54 8.72
C ASN A 137 -12.88 -17.66 7.51
N ARG A 138 -11.88 -17.01 6.91
CA ARG A 138 -12.08 -16.21 5.70
C ARG A 138 -12.38 -17.16 4.55
N TRP A 139 -13.45 -16.88 3.81
CA TRP A 139 -13.87 -17.71 2.69
C TRP A 139 -12.74 -17.81 1.67
N GLU A 140 -12.42 -19.04 1.27
CA GLU A 140 -11.53 -19.34 0.14
C GLU A 140 -12.32 -20.17 -0.87
N PRO A 141 -12.25 -19.85 -2.17
CA PRO A 141 -12.93 -20.65 -3.19
C PRO A 141 -12.34 -22.06 -3.23
N SER A 142 -13.20 -23.07 -3.34
CA SER A 142 -12.75 -24.44 -3.61
C SER A 142 -12.38 -24.54 -5.08
N ILE A 143 -11.09 -24.47 -5.37
CA ILE A 143 -10.52 -24.57 -6.72
C ILE A 143 -9.58 -25.78 -6.73
N PRO A 144 -9.79 -26.77 -7.61
CA PRO A 144 -8.85 -27.87 -7.75
C PRO A 144 -7.51 -27.32 -8.26
N LEU A 145 -6.48 -27.41 -7.43
CA LEU A 145 -5.12 -27.04 -7.83
C LEU A 145 -4.45 -28.23 -8.53
N GLY A 146 -3.68 -27.95 -9.58
CA GLY A 146 -2.90 -28.97 -10.26
C GLY A 146 -1.81 -29.56 -9.36
N ARG A 147 -1.24 -30.70 -9.78
CA ARG A 147 -0.11 -31.33 -9.09
C ARG A 147 1.08 -30.36 -8.97
N LEU A 148 1.80 -30.46 -7.86
CA LEU A 148 3.07 -29.77 -7.63
C LEU A 148 4.22 -30.58 -8.23
N GLU A 149 5.26 -29.91 -8.74
CA GLU A 149 6.50 -30.57 -9.11
C GLU A 149 7.30 -30.95 -7.86
N ASP A 150 8.11 -32.01 -7.97
CA ASP A 150 8.99 -32.46 -6.91
C ASP A 150 10.15 -31.47 -6.71
N ILE A 151 10.73 -31.46 -5.51
CA ILE A 151 11.80 -30.53 -5.14
C ILE A 151 13.15 -31.26 -5.30
N PRO A 152 14.17 -30.61 -5.87
CA PRO A 152 14.19 -29.24 -6.40
C PRO A 152 13.45 -29.10 -7.73
N ILE A 153 12.76 -27.96 -7.92
CA ILE A 153 12.06 -27.63 -9.17
C ILE A 153 13.11 -27.27 -10.23
N ALA A 154 13.22 -28.09 -11.27
CA ALA A 154 14.14 -27.85 -12.37
C ALA A 154 13.58 -26.83 -13.38
N ASN A 155 14.46 -26.06 -14.02
CA ASN A 155 14.12 -25.16 -15.13
C ASN A 155 13.01 -24.13 -14.82
N VAL A 156 13.07 -23.53 -13.63
CA VAL A 156 12.16 -22.45 -13.22
C VAL A 156 12.27 -21.27 -14.19
N GLN A 157 11.16 -20.87 -14.79
CA GLN A 157 11.08 -19.82 -15.82
C GLN A 157 10.78 -18.42 -15.26
N TYR A 158 10.88 -18.22 -13.94
CA TYR A 158 10.60 -16.94 -13.29
C TYR A 158 11.64 -16.49 -12.28
N ASN A 159 11.95 -15.20 -12.39
CA ASN A 159 12.46 -14.29 -11.37
C ASN A 159 11.35 -13.68 -10.48
N VAL A 160 11.40 -13.70 -9.14
CA VAL A 160 10.59 -12.78 -8.31
C VAL A 160 11.43 -12.05 -7.27
N SER A 161 11.42 -10.72 -7.33
CA SER A 161 12.00 -9.85 -6.31
C SER A 161 10.91 -9.15 -5.49
N MET A 162 11.22 -8.88 -4.22
CA MET A 162 10.34 -8.16 -3.30
C MET A 162 10.98 -6.86 -2.83
N GLU A 163 10.18 -5.79 -2.81
CA GLU A 163 10.49 -4.57 -2.08
C GLU A 163 9.88 -4.68 -0.67
N SER A 164 10.63 -4.25 0.35
CA SER A 164 10.22 -4.42 1.75
C SER A 164 9.38 -3.26 2.27
N SER A 165 9.63 -2.02 1.82
CA SER A 165 8.89 -0.84 2.23
C SER A 165 8.96 0.27 1.15
N PRO A 166 7.85 0.61 0.47
CA PRO A 166 6.58 -0.10 0.51
C PRO A 166 6.72 -1.56 0.04
N PHE A 167 5.85 -2.45 0.51
CA PHE A 167 5.82 -3.82 0.02
C PHE A 167 5.43 -3.83 -1.46
N GLY A 168 6.27 -4.46 -2.27
CA GLY A 168 6.08 -4.57 -3.72
C GLY A 168 6.61 -5.90 -4.24
N LEU A 169 6.04 -6.39 -5.33
CA LEU A 169 6.45 -7.61 -6.02
C LEU A 169 6.80 -7.26 -7.46
N LYS A 170 7.93 -7.77 -7.95
CA LYS A 170 8.30 -7.72 -9.35
C LYS A 170 8.61 -9.12 -9.84
N GLY A 171 7.76 -9.64 -10.71
CA GLY A 171 7.96 -10.90 -11.42
C GLY A 171 8.53 -10.66 -12.81
N ILE A 172 9.51 -11.46 -13.20
CA ILE A 172 10.10 -11.47 -14.55
C ILE A 172 10.01 -12.90 -15.04
N TRP A 173 9.31 -13.12 -16.15
CA TRP A 173 9.27 -14.41 -16.83
C TRP A 173 10.35 -14.45 -17.90
N GLU A 174 11.08 -15.55 -17.96
CA GLU A 174 12.02 -15.82 -19.03
C GLU A 174 11.22 -16.33 -20.24
N ASP A 175 11.11 -15.51 -21.27
CA ASP A 175 10.58 -15.94 -22.56
C ASP A 175 11.58 -16.92 -23.18
N ARG A 176 11.12 -18.15 -23.44
CA ARG A 176 11.89 -19.16 -24.18
C ARG A 176 11.68 -19.01 -25.68
#